data_AF-A0A7D5YUW6-F1
#
_entry.id   AF-A0A7D5YUW6-F1
#
_cell.length_a   1.000
_cell.length_b   1.000
_cell.length_c   1.000
_cell.angle_alpha   90.00
_cell.angle_beta   90.00
_cell.angle_gamma   90.00
#
_symmetry.space_group_name_H-M   'P 1'
#
loop_
_entity.id
_entity.type
_entity.pdbx_description
1 polymer ?
#
loop_
_entity_poly.entity_id
_entity_poly.type
_entity_poly.pdbx_seq_one_letter_code
_entity_poly.pdbx_strand_id
1 'polypeptide(L)'
;MTRETGYKWDPSPIIAAKKTPGYMAEKIAEGQDAEKVLSTYIDIKLTENEINQVKNAASQSNTAAVQKSIQLIFDKRSFSGWTTLAHTGEDVPVYAYGPGKEKWKGLIDNTQQAKNIFAILEQK
;
A
#
# COMPACT_ATOMS: atom_id res chain seq x y z
N MET A 1 9.30 5.80 10.22
CA MET A 1 9.69 7.17 10.62
C MET A 1 11.03 7.11 11.35
N THR A 2 12.10 7.53 10.68
CA THR A 2 13.47 7.55 11.22
C THR A 2 14.00 8.98 11.30
N ARG A 3 15.14 9.18 11.99
CA ARG A 3 15.88 10.45 12.00
C ARG A 3 16.18 10.96 10.59
N GLU A 4 16.55 10.06 9.67
CA GLU A 4 16.87 10.39 8.27
C GLU A 4 15.65 10.96 7.52
N THR A 5 14.46 10.44 7.83
CA THR A 5 13.21 10.94 7.25
C THR A 5 12.69 12.19 7.95
N GLY A 6 13.31 12.64 9.05
CA GLY A 6 12.81 13.74 9.87
C GLY A 6 11.57 13.39 10.68
N TYR A 7 11.37 12.11 10.99
CA TYR A 7 10.19 11.59 11.70
C TYR A 7 8.84 12.00 11.08
N LYS A 8 8.78 12.11 9.75
CA LYS A 8 7.55 12.42 9.01
C LYS A 8 7.10 11.26 8.14
N TRP A 9 5.82 11.27 7.82
CA TRP A 9 5.20 10.51 6.75
C TRP A 9 4.53 11.50 5.80
N ASP A 10 4.84 11.42 4.50
CA ASP A 10 4.30 12.31 3.48
C ASP A 10 3.31 11.54 2.59
N PRO A 11 2.00 11.81 2.69
CA PRO A 11 1.01 11.10 1.87
C PRO A 11 0.95 11.60 0.43
N SER A 12 1.52 12.77 0.12
CA SER A 12 1.38 13.44 -1.17
C SER A 12 1.81 12.56 -2.36
N PRO A 13 2.93 11.82 -2.31
CA PRO A 13 3.32 10.92 -3.39
C PRO A 13 2.30 9.80 -3.65
N ILE A 14 1.67 9.28 -2.60
CA ILE A 14 0.66 8.21 -2.71
C ILE A 14 -0.62 8.77 -3.35
N ILE A 15 -1.06 9.95 -2.90
CA ILE A 15 -2.25 10.62 -3.43
C ILE A 15 -2.07 10.99 -4.92
N ALA A 16 -0.84 11.31 -5.34
CA ALA A 16 -0.54 11.65 -6.73
C ALA A 16 -0.64 10.46 -7.70
N ALA A 17 -0.74 9.23 -7.22
CA ALA A 17 -0.87 8.05 -8.08
C ALA A 17 -2.32 7.91 -8.61
N LYS A 18 -2.49 8.06 -9.93
CA LYS A 18 -3.78 7.85 -10.63
C LYS A 18 -4.08 6.37 -10.87
N LYS A 19 -3.06 5.52 -10.83
CA LYS A 19 -3.12 4.06 -11.00
C LYS A 19 -2.09 3.38 -10.09
N THR A 20 -2.29 2.08 -9.84
CA THR A 20 -1.37 1.27 -9.03
C THR A 20 -0.03 1.05 -9.74
N PRO A 21 1.07 0.81 -9.00
CA PRO A 21 2.34 0.34 -9.57
C PRO A 21 2.23 -0.90 -10.46
N GLY A 22 1.37 -1.86 -10.10
CA GLY A 22 1.14 -3.08 -10.90
C GLY A 22 0.57 -2.76 -12.28
N TYR A 23 -0.52 -1.99 -12.34
CA TYR A 23 -1.09 -1.51 -13.60
C TYR A 23 -0.08 -0.77 -14.49
N MET A 24 0.73 0.13 -13.92
CA MET A 24 1.77 0.83 -14.70
C MET A 24 2.82 -0.14 -15.23
N ALA A 25 3.24 -1.11 -14.41
CA ALA A 25 4.20 -2.14 -14.83
C ALA A 25 3.66 -3.02 -15.96
N GLU A 26 2.37 -3.39 -15.92
CA GLU A 26 1.72 -4.12 -17.01
C GLU A 26 1.74 -3.31 -18.31
N LYS A 27 1.44 -2.01 -18.28
CA LYS A 27 1.50 -1.17 -19.49
C LYS A 27 2.89 -1.06 -20.08
N ILE A 28 3.91 -1.02 -19.24
CA ILE A 28 5.30 -1.04 -19.67
C ILE A 28 5.67 -2.40 -20.26
N ALA A 29 5.22 -3.50 -19.64
CA ALA A 29 5.44 -4.85 -20.14
C ALA A 29 4.71 -5.12 -21.47
N GLU A 30 3.58 -4.47 -21.72
CA GLU A 30 2.87 -4.44 -23.02
C GLU A 30 3.63 -3.63 -24.10
N GLY A 31 4.77 -3.03 -23.77
CA GLY A 31 5.63 -2.31 -24.71
C GLY A 31 5.44 -0.79 -24.74
N GLN A 32 4.67 -0.21 -23.81
CA GLN A 32 4.57 1.25 -23.70
C GLN A 32 5.85 1.84 -23.09
N ASP A 33 6.20 3.05 -23.53
CA ASP A 33 7.33 3.78 -22.97
C ASP A 33 7.13 4.08 -21.48
N ALA A 34 8.13 3.74 -20.66
CA ALA A 34 8.07 3.86 -19.22
C ALA A 34 7.88 5.31 -18.75
N GLU A 35 8.56 6.27 -19.38
CA GLU A 35 8.47 7.68 -18.99
C GLU A 35 7.08 8.26 -19.31
N LYS A 36 6.52 7.89 -20.46
CA LYS A 36 5.15 8.25 -20.83
C LYS A 36 4.12 7.63 -19.89
N VAL A 37 4.27 6.36 -19.52
CA VAL A 37 3.37 5.70 -18.55
C VAL A 37 3.44 6.41 -17.20
N LEU A 38 4.64 6.63 -16.68
CA LEU A 38 4.83 7.30 -15.37
C LEU A 38 4.24 8.72 -15.37
N SER A 39 4.57 9.54 -16.37
CA SER A 39 4.04 10.92 -16.47
C SER A 39 2.53 10.98 -16.67
N THR A 40 1.93 9.96 -17.29
CA THR A 40 0.46 9.87 -17.44
C THR A 40 -0.23 9.58 -16.11
N TYR A 41 0.34 8.68 -15.30
CA TYR A 41 -0.34 8.13 -14.12
C TYR A 41 0.20 8.64 -12.77
N ILE A 42 1.22 9.48 -12.76
CA ILE A 42 1.81 10.04 -11.54
C ILE A 42 1.78 11.56 -11.65
N ASP A 43 0.97 12.20 -10.79
CA ASP A 43 0.71 13.65 -10.81
C ASP A 43 1.79 14.47 -10.05
N ILE A 44 3.03 14.00 -10.10
CA ILE A 44 4.20 14.69 -9.55
C ILE A 44 5.38 14.53 -10.51
N LYS A 45 6.22 15.55 -10.59
CA LYS A 45 7.44 15.48 -11.40
C LYS A 45 8.40 14.45 -10.80
N LEU A 46 8.67 13.40 -11.57
CA LEU A 46 9.72 12.43 -11.27
C LEU A 46 11.08 12.98 -11.69
N THR A 47 12.11 12.56 -10.97
CA THR A 47 13.50 12.82 -11.32
C THR A 47 13.94 11.87 -12.42
N GLU A 48 14.97 12.27 -13.18
CA GLU A 48 15.58 11.40 -14.20
C GLU A 48 16.07 10.08 -13.60
N ASN A 49 16.63 10.11 -12.38
CA ASN A 49 17.09 8.90 -11.71
C ASN A 49 15.95 7.92 -11.42
N GLU A 50 14.79 8.41 -10.99
CA GLU A 50 13.62 7.56 -10.74
C GLU A 50 13.05 6.99 -12.04
N ILE A 51 12.98 7.79 -13.11
CA ILE A 51 12.56 7.33 -14.43
C ILE A 51 13.52 6.25 -14.95
N ASN A 52 14.84 6.50 -14.86
CA ASN A 52 15.87 5.57 -15.30
C ASN A 52 15.86 4.27 -14.50
N GLN A 53 15.56 4.32 -13.20
CA GLN A 53 15.37 3.12 -12.38
C GLN A 53 14.28 2.20 -12.96
N VAL A 54 13.15 2.77 -13.39
CA VAL A 54 12.05 2.02 -13.99
C VAL A 54 12.41 1.52 -15.40
N LYS A 55 13.06 2.36 -16.22
CA LYS A 55 13.55 1.96 -17.56
C LYS A 55 14.54 0.78 -17.47
N ASN A 56 15.44 0.81 -16.50
CA ASN A 56 16.40 -0.27 -16.24
C ASN A 56 15.71 -1.56 -15.78
N ALA A 57 14.63 -1.48 -15.00
CA ALA A 57 13.84 -2.64 -14.65
C ALA A 57 13.07 -3.20 -15.87
N ALA A 58 12.59 -2.32 -16.74
CA ALA A 58 11.85 -2.68 -17.95
C ALA A 58 12.73 -3.40 -18.98
N SER A 59 13.99 -3.03 -19.12
CA SER A 59 14.93 -3.69 -20.04
C SER A 59 15.21 -5.16 -19.70
N GLN A 60 14.94 -5.56 -18.45
CA GLN A 60 15.07 -6.95 -17.99
C GLN A 60 13.83 -7.80 -18.29
N SER A 61 12.80 -7.24 -18.95
CA SER A 61 11.53 -7.94 -19.29
C SER A 61 10.87 -8.63 -18.08
N ASN A 62 10.99 -8.02 -16.89
CA ASN A 62 10.45 -8.56 -15.65
C ASN A 62 9.43 -7.59 -15.06
N THR A 63 8.14 -7.87 -15.28
CA THR A 63 7.03 -7.02 -14.81
C THR A 63 7.05 -6.82 -13.29
N ALA A 64 7.44 -7.84 -12.51
CA ALA A 64 7.54 -7.71 -11.06
C ALA A 64 8.68 -6.76 -10.65
N ALA A 65 9.81 -6.78 -11.36
CA ALA A 65 10.90 -5.84 -11.14
C ALA A 65 10.47 -4.40 -11.51
N VAL A 66 9.73 -4.22 -12.61
CA VAL A 66 9.16 -2.92 -12.98
C VAL A 66 8.21 -2.43 -11.89
N GLN A 67 7.25 -3.25 -11.45
CA GLN A 67 6.33 -2.91 -10.37
C GLN A 67 7.09 -2.49 -9.10
N LYS A 68 8.08 -3.28 -8.68
CA LYS A 68 8.89 -2.98 -7.49
C LYS A 68 9.66 -1.66 -7.64
N SER A 69 10.24 -1.40 -8.81
CA SER A 69 10.95 -0.14 -9.07
C SER A 69 10.02 1.08 -8.98
N ILE A 70 8.76 0.95 -9.40
CA ILE A 70 7.76 2.00 -9.28
C ILE A 70 7.33 2.16 -7.81
N GLN A 71 7.08 1.06 -7.10
CA GLN A 71 6.77 1.08 -5.66
C GLN A 71 7.84 1.80 -4.84
N LEU A 72 9.12 1.53 -5.12
CA LEU A 72 10.26 2.16 -4.45
C LEU A 72 10.28 3.69 -4.58
N ILE A 73 9.75 4.26 -5.66
CA ILE A 73 9.63 5.72 -5.80
C ILE A 73 8.66 6.26 -4.75
N PHE A 74 7.49 5.63 -4.65
CA PHE A 74 6.47 6.01 -3.67
C PHE A 74 6.99 5.80 -2.24
N ASP A 75 7.53 4.63 -1.92
CA ASP A 75 8.05 4.31 -0.59
C ASP A 75 9.09 5.34 -0.11
N LYS A 76 10.05 5.68 -0.98
CA LYS A 76 11.11 6.66 -0.66
C LYS A 76 10.56 8.07 -0.47
N ARG A 77 9.65 8.52 -1.34
CA ARG A 77 9.10 9.87 -1.27
C ARG A 77 8.10 10.05 -0.12
N SER A 78 7.31 9.00 0.19
CA SER A 78 6.32 9.04 1.27
C SER A 78 6.90 8.70 2.64
N PHE A 79 8.13 8.18 2.69
CA PHE A 79 8.75 7.62 3.88
C PHE A 79 7.97 6.41 4.43
N SER A 80 7.33 5.66 3.53
CA SER A 80 6.66 4.40 3.87
C SER A 80 7.69 3.27 3.96
N GLY A 81 7.56 2.42 4.98
CA GLY A 81 8.44 1.28 5.20
C GLY A 81 7.65 -0.02 5.28
N TRP A 82 8.31 -1.12 4.91
CA TRP A 82 7.75 -2.47 4.89
C TRP A 82 8.75 -3.44 5.52
N THR A 83 8.27 -4.37 6.34
CA THR A 83 9.12 -5.38 7.03
C THR A 83 9.07 -6.75 6.36
N THR A 84 7.95 -7.09 5.70
CA THR A 84 7.72 -8.38 5.06
C THR A 84 6.81 -8.22 3.84
N LEU A 85 6.82 -9.23 2.97
CA LEU A 85 5.86 -9.38 1.87
C LEU A 85 4.63 -10.20 2.28
N ALA A 86 4.57 -10.63 3.54
CA ALA A 86 3.51 -11.46 4.12
C ALA A 86 2.76 -10.74 5.25
N HIS A 87 2.08 -11.49 6.10
CA HIS A 87 1.39 -10.95 7.28
C HIS A 87 2.34 -10.74 8.46
N THR A 88 1.94 -9.84 9.35
CA THR A 88 2.51 -9.64 10.69
C THR A 88 1.47 -10.01 11.76
N GLY A 89 1.89 -10.16 13.01
CA GLY A 89 1.07 -10.64 14.12
C GLY A 89 0.59 -9.54 15.07
N GLU A 90 0.56 -8.27 14.65
CA GLU A 90 0.03 -7.21 15.51
C GLU A 90 -1.47 -7.36 15.75
N ASP A 91 -1.92 -6.99 16.94
CA ASP A 91 -3.35 -6.87 17.26
C ASP A 91 -4.02 -5.84 16.31
N VAL A 92 -5.24 -6.17 15.84
CA VAL A 92 -6.00 -5.31 14.91
C VAL A 92 -7.17 -4.61 15.62
N PRO A 93 -7.48 -3.35 15.26
CA PRO A 93 -8.61 -2.64 15.85
C PRO A 93 -9.94 -3.24 15.40
N VAL A 94 -10.92 -3.23 16.31
CA VAL A 94 -12.31 -3.61 16.04
C VAL A 94 -13.21 -2.40 16.24
N TYR A 95 -14.05 -2.11 15.23
CA TYR A 95 -15.02 -1.02 15.27
C TYR A 95 -16.43 -1.60 15.40
N ALA A 96 -17.18 -1.18 16.42
CA ALA A 96 -18.54 -1.62 16.66
C ALA A 96 -19.48 -0.42 16.91
N TYR A 97 -20.69 -0.48 16.37
CA TYR A 97 -21.71 0.55 16.49
C TYR A 97 -23.09 -0.07 16.75
N GLY A 98 -23.93 0.63 17.52
CA GLY A 98 -25.28 0.19 17.87
C GLY A 98 -25.42 -0.51 19.23
N PRO A 99 -26.62 -1.01 19.56
CA PRO A 99 -26.88 -1.76 20.79
C PRO A 99 -25.96 -2.98 20.93
N GLY A 100 -25.41 -3.19 22.13
CA GLY A 100 -24.49 -4.30 22.39
C GLY A 100 -23.03 -4.08 21.96
N LYS A 101 -22.67 -2.93 21.38
CA LYS A 101 -21.28 -2.57 21.01
C LYS A 101 -20.26 -2.75 22.14
N GLU A 102 -20.71 -2.63 23.39
CA GLU A 102 -19.94 -2.80 24.60
C GLU A 102 -19.27 -4.19 24.70
N LYS A 103 -19.84 -5.21 24.04
CA LYS A 103 -19.28 -6.57 23.97
C LYS A 103 -17.93 -6.64 23.22
N TRP A 104 -17.57 -5.63 22.43
CA TRP A 104 -16.32 -5.54 21.66
C TRP A 104 -15.27 -4.59 22.25
N LYS A 105 -15.48 -4.11 23.49
CA LYS A 105 -14.49 -3.27 24.17
C LYS A 105 -13.35 -4.10 24.76
N GLY A 106 -12.15 -3.52 24.73
CA GLY A 106 -10.94 -4.09 25.33
C GLY A 106 -10.17 -5.02 24.39
N LEU A 107 -9.15 -5.68 24.95
CA LEU A 107 -8.38 -6.71 24.26
C LEU A 107 -9.16 -8.02 24.31
N ILE A 108 -9.66 -8.46 23.16
CA ILE A 108 -10.37 -9.74 23.01
C ILE A 108 -9.77 -10.53 21.85
N ASP A 109 -9.76 -11.85 22.01
CA ASP A 109 -9.39 -12.75 20.92
C ASP A 109 -10.41 -12.67 19.77
N ASN A 110 -9.94 -12.90 18.53
CA ASN A 110 -10.80 -12.81 17.36
C ASN A 110 -11.97 -13.83 17.39
N THR A 111 -11.83 -14.97 18.07
CA THR A 111 -12.92 -15.93 18.26
C THR A 111 -14.04 -15.38 19.13
N GLN A 112 -13.75 -14.44 20.04
CA GLN A 112 -14.77 -13.79 20.85
C GLN A 112 -15.67 -12.88 20.01
N GLN A 113 -15.15 -12.31 18.92
CA GLN A 113 -15.97 -11.54 17.99
C GLN A 113 -17.08 -12.43 17.39
N ALA A 114 -16.73 -13.63 16.93
CA ALA A 114 -17.70 -14.58 16.40
C ALA A 114 -18.75 -14.98 17.44
N LYS A 115 -18.32 -15.32 18.67
CA LYS A 115 -19.23 -15.64 19.79
C LYS A 115 -20.21 -14.51 20.08
N ASN A 116 -19.73 -13.27 20.09
CA ASN A 116 -20.56 -12.09 20.33
C ASN A 116 -21.58 -11.87 19.19
N ILE A 117 -21.19 -12.12 17.93
CA ILE A 117 -22.09 -12.04 16.77
C ILE A 117 -23.19 -13.09 16.89
N PHE A 118 -22.86 -14.35 17.13
CA PHE A 118 -23.85 -15.42 17.27
C PHE A 118 -24.82 -15.16 18.41
N ALA A 119 -24.32 -14.72 19.57
CA ALA A 119 -25.16 -14.36 20.70
C ALA A 119 -26.16 -13.22 20.40
N ILE A 120 -25.89 -12.34 19.42
CA ILE A 120 -26.88 -11.34 18.96
C ILE A 120 -27.92 -11.98 18.05
N LEU A 121 -27.47 -12.84 17.12
CA LEU A 121 -28.36 -13.49 16.14
C LEU A 121 -29.34 -14.47 16.78
N GLU A 122 -28.93 -15.14 17.85
CA GLU A 122 -29.71 -16.14 18.59
C GLU A 122 -30.69 -15.51 19.60
N GLN A 123 -30.58 -14.21 19.90
CA GLN A 123 -31.51 -13.48 20.77
C GLN A 123 -32.84 -13.12 20.07
N LYS A 124 -33.22 -13.88 19.04
CA LYS A 124 -34.51 -13.76 18.34
C LYS A 124 -35.59 -14.61 19.00
#